data_AF-A0AA37NP04-F1
#
_entry.id   AF-A0AA37NP04-F1
#
_cell.length_a   1.000
_cell.length_b   1.000
_cell.length_c   1.000
_cell.angle_alpha   90.00
_cell.angle_beta   90.00
_cell.angle_gamma   90.00
#
_symmetry.space_group_name_H-M   'P 1'
#
loop_
_entity.id
_entity.type
_entity.pdbx_description
1 polymer ?
#
loop_
_entity_poly.entity_id
_entity_poly.type
_entity_poly.pdbx_seq_one_letter_code
_entity_poly.pdbx_strand_id
1 'polypeptide(L)'
;MIALLGEQTIPLSQQISHLKGVIPLIAICPIFYLGEKGDCKYVYKCFRILCFVVCLYGVYAYSVNSNPYLEYISQYFDDKIAYLESANRFINEERGGLHGRLSGITFNPIQYGILLVVLGYIPLFNIIVRKQNNLGDLFVIILIFLNMFLTGSRGPLFAFFFPVLFLFLSSLPPKRRLLFLFIVGVLMVSIIYFPVLEKYAPFVKSFILIFDSSSSEAANINGSSVEGRLGQLIATIFLINLNVKTFLFGHGYGYVAYFLENGEKNALTGEFEGELLSSLLSYGIIGTIIIMLLSYYFCFYLVFYLYRKQQITMEAKTFLVLYIISKFLFSFLVGAASEHLWYICFLFFCAQSIFINKKNV
;
A
#
# COMPACT_ATOMS: atom_id res chain seq x y z
N MET A 1 -23.17 -7.02 3.95
CA MET A 1 -24.09 -7.82 4.81
C MET A 1 -23.78 -7.63 6.30
N ILE A 2 -22.53 -7.83 6.76
CA ILE A 2 -22.19 -7.65 8.20
C ILE A 2 -22.36 -6.20 8.67
N ALA A 3 -22.03 -5.21 7.84
CA ALA A 3 -22.27 -3.79 8.15
C ALA A 3 -23.75 -3.43 8.41
N LEU A 4 -24.71 -4.25 7.95
CA LEU A 4 -26.14 -4.05 8.15
C LEU A 4 -26.63 -4.54 9.53
N LEU A 5 -25.79 -5.31 10.24
CA LEU A 5 -26.07 -5.87 11.56
C LEU A 5 -25.57 -5.00 12.71
N GLY A 6 -24.73 -3.99 12.41
CA GLY A 6 -24.22 -3.01 13.36
C GLY A 6 -25.30 -2.04 13.86
N GLU A 7 -24.94 -1.22 14.84
CA GLU A 7 -25.77 -0.08 15.24
C GLU A 7 -25.84 0.89 14.04
N GLN A 8 -27.03 1.15 13.48
CA GLN A 8 -27.17 1.97 12.27
C GLN A 8 -27.02 3.46 12.61
N THR A 9 -25.84 3.85 13.09
CA THR A 9 -25.50 5.25 13.35
C THR A 9 -25.52 6.08 12.06
N ILE A 10 -25.24 5.43 10.91
CA ILE A 10 -25.32 6.02 9.57
C ILE A 10 -26.48 5.40 8.79
N PRO A 11 -27.37 6.22 8.16
CA PRO A 11 -28.45 5.75 7.31
C PRO A 11 -28.00 4.80 6.20
N LEU A 12 -28.78 3.75 5.96
CA LEU A 12 -28.51 2.75 4.92
C LEU A 12 -28.30 3.36 3.52
N SER A 13 -29.01 4.44 3.19
CA SER A 13 -28.87 5.17 1.92
C SER A 13 -27.47 5.76 1.72
N GLN A 14 -26.86 6.31 2.78
CA GLN A 14 -25.48 6.79 2.75
C GLN A 14 -24.49 5.63 2.62
N GLN A 15 -24.69 4.53 3.35
CA GLN A 15 -23.85 3.33 3.23
C GLN A 15 -23.86 2.74 1.80
N ILE A 16 -25.02 2.72 1.14
CA ILE A 16 -25.18 2.25 -0.25
C ILE A 16 -24.47 3.18 -1.24
N SER A 17 -24.45 4.50 -0.98
CA SER A 17 -23.76 5.46 -1.85
C SER A 17 -22.25 5.19 -1.93
N HIS A 18 -21.63 4.79 -0.81
CA HIS A 18 -20.22 4.42 -0.74
C HIS A 18 -19.90 3.07 -1.42
N LEU A 19 -20.88 2.18 -1.61
CA LEU A 19 -20.71 0.90 -2.30
C LEU A 19 -20.69 1.00 -3.84
N LYS A 20 -21.17 2.12 -4.42
CA LYS A 20 -21.30 2.30 -5.87
C LYS A 20 -19.95 2.24 -6.62
N GLY A 21 -18.84 2.54 -5.94
CA GLY A 21 -17.48 2.45 -6.51
C GLY A 21 -16.96 1.01 -6.70
N VAL A 22 -17.60 0.00 -6.10
CA VAL A 22 -17.14 -1.41 -6.11
C VAL A 22 -17.68 -2.19 -7.32
N ILE A 23 -18.80 -1.74 -7.90
CA ILE A 23 -19.50 -2.44 -9.00
C ILE A 23 -18.69 -2.44 -10.32
N PRO A 24 -18.00 -1.35 -10.72
CA PRO A 24 -17.16 -1.36 -11.93
C PRO A 24 -15.99 -2.36 -11.87
N LEU A 25 -15.54 -2.73 -10.67
CA LEU A 25 -14.40 -3.63 -10.46
C LEU A 25 -14.69 -5.11 -10.77
N ILE A 26 -15.92 -5.54 -10.49
CA ILE A 26 -16.38 -6.91 -10.81
C ILE A 26 -16.49 -7.07 -12.34
N ALA A 27 -16.75 -5.98 -13.07
CA ALA A 27 -16.85 -5.96 -14.53
C ALA A 27 -15.50 -5.99 -15.27
N ILE A 28 -14.37 -5.69 -14.60
CA ILE A 28 -13.03 -5.73 -15.21
C ILE A 28 -12.45 -7.16 -15.18
N CYS A 29 -12.85 -8.00 -14.23
CA CYS A 29 -12.35 -9.36 -14.08
C CYS A 29 -12.59 -10.28 -15.32
N PRO A 30 -13.76 -10.20 -16.01
CA PRO A 30 -13.99 -10.93 -17.26
C PRO A 30 -13.08 -10.53 -18.42
N ILE A 31 -12.65 -9.27 -18.48
CA ILE A 31 -11.78 -8.77 -19.57
C ILE A 31 -10.42 -9.47 -19.53
N PHE A 32 -9.92 -9.82 -18.34
CA PHE A 32 -8.66 -10.53 -18.17
C PHE A 32 -8.73 -12.05 -18.39
N TYR A 33 -9.92 -12.63 -18.27
CA TYR A 33 -10.15 -14.06 -18.54
C TYR A 33 -10.40 -14.33 -20.03
N LEU A 34 -10.91 -13.34 -20.76
CA LEU A 34 -11.34 -13.47 -22.17
C LEU A 34 -10.32 -12.96 -23.20
N GLY A 35 -9.26 -12.26 -22.79
CA GLY A 35 -8.28 -11.68 -23.72
C GLY A 35 -7.32 -12.71 -24.34
N GLU A 36 -7.01 -12.55 -25.63
CA GLU A 36 -6.02 -13.36 -26.34
C GLU A 36 -4.58 -13.00 -25.91
N LYS A 37 -3.56 -13.73 -26.42
CA LYS A 37 -2.12 -13.47 -26.18
C LYS A 37 -1.72 -12.00 -26.36
N GLY A 38 -2.32 -11.33 -27.34
CA GLY A 38 -2.02 -9.94 -27.70
C GLY A 38 -2.43 -8.97 -26.60
N ASP A 39 -3.63 -9.14 -26.07
CA ASP A 39 -4.24 -8.24 -25.08
C ASP A 39 -3.43 -8.24 -23.77
N CYS A 40 -2.96 -9.40 -23.36
CA CYS A 40 -2.18 -9.57 -22.14
C CYS A 40 -0.79 -8.89 -22.18
N LYS A 41 -0.15 -8.84 -23.36
CA LYS A 41 1.11 -8.11 -23.56
C LYS A 41 0.88 -6.61 -23.66
N TYR A 42 -0.20 -6.22 -24.34
CA TYR A 42 -0.59 -4.82 -24.49
C TYR A 42 -0.92 -4.19 -23.14
N VAL A 43 -1.79 -4.81 -22.35
CA VAL A 43 -2.16 -4.33 -21.01
C VAL A 43 -0.93 -4.19 -20.11
N TYR A 44 -0.02 -5.16 -20.15
CA TYR A 44 1.24 -5.07 -19.43
C TYR A 44 2.06 -3.84 -19.84
N LYS A 45 2.21 -3.62 -21.15
CA LYS A 45 2.94 -2.46 -21.69
C LYS A 45 2.28 -1.15 -21.24
N CYS A 46 0.96 -1.07 -21.26
CA CYS A 46 0.20 0.08 -20.78
C CYS A 46 0.45 0.34 -19.29
N PHE A 47 0.34 -0.69 -18.45
CA PHE A 47 0.63 -0.57 -17.02
C PHE A 47 2.07 -0.11 -16.78
N ARG A 48 3.05 -0.67 -17.49
CA ARG A 48 4.45 -0.25 -17.35
C ARG A 48 4.67 1.21 -17.73
N ILE A 49 4.09 1.64 -18.86
CA ILE A 49 4.16 3.05 -19.29
C ILE A 49 3.50 3.94 -18.26
N LEU A 50 2.34 3.53 -17.72
CA LEU A 50 1.64 4.28 -16.68
C LEU A 50 2.49 4.39 -15.40
N CYS A 51 3.10 3.29 -14.93
CA CYS A 51 4.03 3.33 -13.79
C CYS A 51 5.18 4.31 -14.03
N PHE A 52 5.77 4.26 -15.23
CA PHE A 52 6.86 5.14 -15.62
C PHE A 52 6.44 6.62 -15.60
N VAL A 53 5.32 6.95 -16.23
CA VAL A 53 4.80 8.33 -16.30
C VAL A 53 4.45 8.84 -14.90
N VAL A 54 3.78 8.03 -14.08
CA VAL A 54 3.44 8.39 -12.69
C VAL A 54 4.69 8.66 -11.85
N CYS A 55 5.72 7.82 -11.96
CA CYS A 55 6.94 8.00 -11.20
C CYS A 55 7.77 9.21 -11.69
N LEU A 56 7.81 9.44 -13.01
CA LEU A 56 8.46 10.63 -13.56
C LEU A 56 7.75 11.90 -13.12
N TYR A 57 6.41 11.90 -13.15
CA TYR A 57 5.62 13.00 -12.64
C TYR A 57 5.90 13.25 -11.16
N GLY A 58 5.99 12.20 -10.35
CA GLY A 58 6.31 12.33 -8.93
C GLY A 58 7.69 12.96 -8.69
N VAL A 59 8.71 12.55 -9.46
CA VAL A 59 10.05 13.19 -9.40
C VAL A 59 9.98 14.66 -9.82
N TYR A 60 9.25 14.97 -10.90
CA TYR A 60 9.03 16.34 -11.34
C TYR A 60 8.38 17.19 -10.23
N ALA A 61 7.24 16.75 -9.68
CA ALA A 61 6.49 17.46 -8.65
C ALA A 61 7.32 17.73 -7.40
N TYR A 62 8.11 16.74 -6.97
CA TYR A 62 9.06 16.91 -5.86
C TYR A 62 10.15 17.94 -6.19
N SER A 63 10.68 17.92 -7.41
CA SER A 63 11.78 18.81 -7.84
C SER A 63 11.35 20.27 -7.95
N VAL A 64 10.10 20.53 -8.37
CA VAL A 64 9.55 21.89 -8.49
C VAL A 64 8.84 22.37 -7.22
N ASN A 65 8.88 21.57 -6.14
CA ASN A 65 8.21 21.82 -4.87
C ASN A 65 6.72 22.24 -5.03
N SER A 66 6.03 21.64 -5.99
CA SER A 66 4.63 21.94 -6.33
C SER A 66 3.97 20.74 -6.99
N ASN A 67 2.64 20.62 -6.87
CA ASN A 67 1.89 19.52 -7.48
C ASN A 67 0.78 20.05 -8.41
N PRO A 68 1.12 20.40 -9.67
CA PRO A 68 0.18 20.97 -10.63
C PRO A 68 -1.04 20.08 -10.91
N TYR A 69 -0.87 18.75 -10.82
CA TYR A 69 -1.98 17.80 -10.97
C TYR A 69 -3.01 17.96 -9.85
N LEU A 70 -2.58 17.99 -8.58
CA LEU A 70 -3.52 18.18 -7.46
C LEU A 70 -4.15 19.58 -7.51
N GLU A 71 -3.41 20.59 -7.96
CA GLU A 71 -3.94 21.92 -8.17
C GLU A 71 -5.06 21.95 -9.23
N TYR A 72 -4.85 21.28 -10.37
CA TYR A 72 -5.86 21.14 -11.41
C TYR A 72 -7.08 20.34 -10.90
N ILE A 73 -6.84 19.20 -10.26
CA ILE A 73 -7.89 18.32 -9.74
C ILE A 73 -8.71 18.98 -8.62
N SER A 74 -8.10 19.88 -7.83
CA SER A 74 -8.80 20.63 -6.78
C SER A 74 -9.99 21.44 -7.29
N GLN A 75 -10.02 21.80 -8.58
CA GLN A 75 -11.10 22.58 -9.20
C GLN A 75 -12.44 21.83 -9.25
N TYR A 76 -12.41 20.50 -9.07
CA TYR A 76 -13.58 19.64 -9.09
C TYR A 76 -14.10 19.28 -7.70
N PHE A 77 -13.53 19.86 -6.63
CA PHE A 77 -13.99 19.65 -5.24
C PHE A 77 -14.72 20.90 -4.74
N ASP A 78 -15.81 20.69 -3.99
CA ASP A 78 -16.63 21.77 -3.44
C ASP A 78 -15.83 22.68 -2.49
N ASP A 79 -14.91 22.11 -1.70
CA ASP A 79 -13.98 22.85 -0.85
C ASP A 79 -12.54 22.80 -1.40
N LYS A 80 -12.33 23.56 -2.47
CA LYS A 80 -11.02 23.71 -3.12
C LYS A 80 -9.95 24.20 -2.14
N ILE A 81 -10.29 25.12 -1.23
CA ILE A 81 -9.31 25.77 -0.35
C ILE A 81 -8.78 24.74 0.65
N ALA A 82 -9.67 24.03 1.36
CA ALA A 82 -9.25 23.01 2.32
C ALA A 82 -8.45 21.87 1.65
N TYR A 83 -8.83 21.50 0.42
CA TYR A 83 -8.11 20.52 -0.38
C TYR A 83 -6.67 20.95 -0.66
N LEU A 84 -6.47 22.19 -1.14
CA LEU A 84 -5.16 22.73 -1.46
C LEU A 84 -4.31 22.96 -0.21
N GLU A 85 -4.89 23.45 0.88
CA GLU A 85 -4.19 23.59 2.16
C GLU A 85 -3.65 22.25 2.65
N SER A 86 -4.47 21.19 2.56
CA SER A 86 -4.06 19.83 2.92
C SER A 86 -2.95 19.30 2.02
N ALA A 87 -3.04 19.52 0.70
CA ALA A 87 -1.99 19.11 -0.24
C ALA A 87 -0.68 19.88 -0.01
N ASN A 88 -0.76 21.20 0.21
CA ASN A 88 0.39 22.07 0.47
C ASN A 88 1.06 21.77 1.81
N ARG A 89 0.28 21.32 2.81
CA ARG A 89 0.84 20.85 4.09
C ARG A 89 1.86 19.73 3.88
N PHE A 90 1.57 18.75 3.01
CA PHE A 90 2.50 17.65 2.74
C PHE A 90 3.74 18.08 1.96
N ILE A 91 3.59 19.02 1.02
CA ILE A 91 4.72 19.58 0.26
C ILE A 91 5.70 20.31 1.19
N ASN A 92 5.18 20.98 2.23
CA ASN A 92 6.00 21.70 3.19
C ASN A 92 6.37 20.88 4.44
N GLU A 93 5.93 19.62 4.56
CA GLU A 93 6.23 18.75 5.71
C GLU A 93 7.66 18.21 5.59
N GLU A 94 8.59 18.80 6.35
CA GLU A 94 9.95 18.26 6.47
C GLU A 94 9.96 16.98 7.31
N ARG A 95 10.52 15.90 6.74
CA ARG A 95 10.52 14.58 7.38
C ARG A 95 11.77 13.79 7.03
N GLY A 96 12.56 13.44 8.04
CA GLY A 96 13.76 12.62 7.88
C GLY A 96 14.79 13.19 6.87
N GLY A 97 14.94 14.52 6.82
CA GLY A 97 15.83 15.20 5.88
C GLY A 97 15.28 15.41 4.47
N LEU A 98 14.02 15.05 4.22
CA LEU A 98 13.28 15.41 3.02
C LEU A 98 12.68 16.82 3.19
N HIS A 99 12.76 17.63 2.14
CA HIS A 99 12.19 18.99 2.09
C HIS A 99 10.77 18.95 1.54
N GLY A 100 9.93 18.11 2.15
CA GLY A 100 8.57 17.83 1.69
C GLY A 100 8.30 16.35 1.49
N ARG A 101 7.01 16.00 1.35
CA ARG A 101 6.55 14.64 1.10
C ARG A 101 5.83 14.54 -0.22
N LEU A 102 6.26 13.57 -1.02
CA LEU A 102 5.68 13.32 -2.33
C LEU A 102 4.32 12.61 -2.24
N SER A 103 3.27 13.25 -2.75
CA SER A 103 1.91 12.69 -2.89
C SER A 103 1.57 12.21 -4.31
N GLY A 104 2.42 12.53 -5.31
CA GLY A 104 2.24 12.12 -6.70
C GLY A 104 0.87 12.49 -7.25
N ILE A 105 0.13 11.50 -7.76
CA ILE A 105 -1.22 11.68 -8.30
C ILE A 105 -2.33 11.43 -7.27
N THR A 106 -1.99 11.24 -6.01
CA THR A 106 -2.94 10.95 -4.93
C THR A 106 -3.01 12.10 -3.95
N PHE A 107 -4.06 12.14 -3.13
CA PHE A 107 -4.26 13.23 -2.19
C PHE A 107 -3.21 13.27 -1.08
N ASN A 108 -2.73 12.11 -0.62
CA ASN A 108 -1.75 12.03 0.47
C ASN A 108 -0.54 11.12 0.14
N PRO A 109 0.64 11.38 0.73
CA PRO A 109 1.86 10.60 0.47
C PRO A 109 1.75 9.10 0.77
N ILE A 110 0.91 8.73 1.73
CA ILE A 110 0.70 7.34 2.15
C ILE A 110 -0.03 6.54 1.06
N GLN A 111 -1.14 7.08 0.54
CA GLN A 111 -1.91 6.51 -0.56
C GLN A 111 -1.03 6.37 -1.81
N TYR A 112 -0.20 7.38 -2.08
CA TYR A 112 0.78 7.28 -3.17
C TYR A 112 1.75 6.14 -2.97
N GLY A 113 2.31 6.02 -1.75
CA GLY A 113 3.19 4.90 -1.40
C GLY A 113 2.52 3.55 -1.62
N ILE A 114 1.28 3.35 -1.15
CA ILE A 114 0.53 2.10 -1.32
C ILE A 114 0.26 1.81 -2.80
N LEU A 115 -0.12 2.84 -3.58
CA LEU A 115 -0.27 2.72 -5.03
C LEU A 115 1.03 2.24 -5.70
N LEU A 116 2.17 2.80 -5.30
CA LEU A 116 3.49 2.38 -5.81
C LEU A 116 3.85 0.95 -5.42
N VAL A 117 3.45 0.47 -4.24
CA VAL A 117 3.59 -0.95 -3.88
C VAL A 117 2.84 -1.81 -4.89
N VAL A 118 1.55 -1.54 -5.11
CA VAL A 118 0.71 -2.30 -6.06
C VAL A 118 1.32 -2.30 -7.47
N LEU A 119 1.69 -1.11 -7.97
CA LEU A 119 2.25 -0.92 -9.30
C LEU A 119 3.64 -1.53 -9.46
N GLY A 120 4.46 -1.56 -8.40
CA GLY A 120 5.82 -2.11 -8.42
C GLY A 120 5.87 -3.62 -8.64
N TYR A 121 4.81 -4.34 -8.31
CA TYR A 121 4.73 -5.77 -8.61
C TYR A 121 4.60 -6.07 -10.11
N ILE A 122 4.22 -5.10 -10.94
CA ILE A 122 4.10 -5.28 -12.39
C ILE A 122 5.47 -5.52 -13.06
N PRO A 123 6.49 -4.65 -12.94
CA PRO A 123 7.84 -4.93 -13.44
C PRO A 123 8.46 -6.18 -12.79
N LEU A 124 8.21 -6.41 -11.50
CA LEU A 124 8.70 -7.61 -10.81
C LEU A 124 8.12 -8.90 -11.37
N PHE A 125 6.84 -8.93 -11.73
CA PHE A 125 6.20 -10.09 -12.34
C PHE A 125 6.88 -10.49 -13.65
N ASN A 126 7.27 -9.51 -14.48
CA ASN A 126 7.99 -9.76 -15.73
C ASN A 126 9.34 -10.42 -15.49
N ILE A 127 10.13 -9.86 -14.56
CA ILE A 127 11.47 -10.33 -14.26
C ILE A 127 11.42 -11.73 -13.62
N ILE A 128 10.52 -11.94 -12.67
CA ILE A 128 10.53 -13.13 -11.81
C ILE A 128 9.75 -14.29 -12.43
N VAL A 129 8.53 -14.04 -12.90
CA VAL A 129 7.60 -15.08 -13.37
C VAL A 129 7.73 -15.28 -14.88
N ARG A 130 7.72 -14.20 -15.67
CA ARG A 130 7.89 -14.31 -17.13
C ARG A 130 9.34 -14.50 -17.56
N LYS A 131 10.32 -14.33 -16.66
CA LYS A 131 11.77 -14.38 -16.94
C LYS A 131 12.18 -13.42 -18.06
N GLN A 132 11.46 -12.30 -18.20
CA GLN A 132 11.75 -11.26 -19.17
C GLN A 132 12.54 -10.17 -18.47
N ASN A 133 13.86 -10.20 -18.67
CA ASN A 133 14.74 -9.20 -18.08
C ASN A 133 14.90 -8.04 -19.07
N ASN A 134 14.21 -6.92 -18.81
CA ASN A 134 14.31 -5.70 -19.59
C ASN A 134 14.89 -4.58 -18.72
N LEU A 135 15.90 -3.89 -19.22
CA LEU A 135 16.47 -2.70 -18.57
C LEU A 135 15.40 -1.67 -18.21
N GLY A 136 14.35 -1.54 -19.04
CA GLY A 136 13.21 -0.67 -18.74
C GLY A 136 12.44 -1.08 -17.48
N ASP A 137 12.27 -2.38 -17.20
CA ASP A 137 11.56 -2.84 -16.01
C ASP A 137 12.41 -2.59 -14.74
N LEU A 138 13.74 -2.76 -14.84
CA LEU A 138 14.68 -2.39 -13.78
C LEU A 138 14.66 -0.88 -13.52
N PHE A 139 14.66 -0.05 -14.57
CA PHE A 139 14.59 1.40 -14.44
C PHE A 139 13.30 1.85 -13.75
N VAL A 140 12.15 1.26 -14.11
CA VAL A 140 10.86 1.53 -13.44
C VAL A 140 10.90 1.14 -11.97
N ILE A 141 11.50 0.00 -11.61
CA ILE A 141 11.65 -0.41 -10.19
C ILE A 141 12.49 0.62 -9.42
N ILE A 142 13.59 1.12 -9.99
CA ILE A 142 14.43 2.15 -9.36
C ILE A 142 13.62 3.44 -9.14
N LEU A 143 12.88 3.89 -10.17
CA LEU A 143 12.00 5.05 -10.06
C LEU A 143 10.92 4.88 -8.99
N ILE A 144 10.33 3.68 -8.87
CA ILE A 144 9.34 3.34 -7.85
C ILE A 144 9.95 3.42 -6.45
N PHE A 145 11.14 2.86 -6.24
CA PHE A 145 11.85 2.98 -4.96
C PHE A 145 12.16 4.43 -4.61
N LEU A 146 12.65 5.22 -5.56
CA LEU A 146 12.91 6.65 -5.36
C LEU A 146 11.63 7.38 -4.96
N ASN A 147 10.52 7.19 -5.69
CA ASN A 147 9.25 7.81 -5.38
C ASN A 147 8.73 7.39 -3.98
N MET A 148 8.81 6.10 -3.65
CA MET A 148 8.42 5.60 -2.31
C MET A 148 9.27 6.24 -1.20
N PHE A 149 10.58 6.39 -1.41
CA PHE A 149 11.45 7.08 -0.47
C PHE A 149 11.02 8.54 -0.28
N LEU A 150 10.76 9.26 -1.39
CA LEU A 150 10.33 10.66 -1.37
C LEU A 150 8.94 10.88 -0.74
N THR A 151 8.12 9.84 -0.55
CA THR A 151 6.88 9.96 0.23
C THR A 151 7.12 10.20 1.73
N GLY A 152 8.33 9.93 2.21
CA GLY A 152 8.68 9.97 3.64
C GLY A 152 7.93 8.92 4.48
N SER A 153 7.28 7.93 3.84
CA SER A 153 6.42 6.95 4.50
C SER A 153 7.12 5.60 4.64
N ARG A 154 7.37 5.17 5.89
CA ARG A 154 8.07 3.90 6.17
C ARG A 154 7.27 2.67 5.78
N GLY A 155 5.96 2.69 6.01
CA GLY A 155 5.11 1.51 5.85
C GLY A 155 5.03 0.98 4.41
N PRO A 156 4.75 1.81 3.39
CA PRO A 156 4.73 1.33 2.01
C PRO A 156 6.13 0.88 1.54
N LEU A 157 7.18 1.59 1.95
CA LEU A 157 8.56 1.21 1.66
C LEU A 157 8.89 -0.16 2.25
N PHE A 158 8.50 -0.42 3.51
CA PHE A 158 8.69 -1.72 4.16
C PHE A 158 7.87 -2.83 3.48
N ALA A 159 6.59 -2.56 3.18
CA ALA A 159 5.68 -3.50 2.55
C ALA A 159 6.12 -3.91 1.13
N PHE A 160 6.84 -3.05 0.41
CA PHE A 160 7.44 -3.37 -0.88
C PHE A 160 8.84 -3.97 -0.75
N PHE A 161 9.72 -3.35 0.05
CA PHE A 161 11.13 -3.75 0.14
C PHE A 161 11.29 -5.15 0.71
N PHE A 162 10.57 -5.52 1.78
CA PHE A 162 10.78 -6.81 2.44
C PHE A 162 10.44 -8.02 1.56
N PRO A 163 9.26 -8.08 0.89
CA PRO A 163 8.97 -9.18 -0.02
C PRO A 163 9.90 -9.24 -1.24
N VAL A 164 10.31 -8.08 -1.77
CA VAL A 164 11.24 -7.99 -2.92
C VAL A 164 12.64 -8.46 -2.53
N LEU A 165 13.12 -8.03 -1.36
CA LEU A 165 14.38 -8.47 -0.79
C LEU A 165 14.35 -10.00 -0.57
N PHE A 166 13.26 -10.53 -0.03
CA PHE A 166 13.09 -11.96 0.15
C PHE A 166 13.16 -12.74 -1.18
N LEU A 167 12.47 -12.27 -2.23
CA LEU A 167 12.55 -12.86 -3.58
C LEU A 167 13.98 -12.86 -4.11
N PHE A 168 14.64 -11.71 -4.02
CA PHE A 168 16.00 -11.54 -4.50
C PHE A 168 16.98 -12.46 -3.76
N LEU A 169 16.98 -12.43 -2.41
CA LEU A 169 17.85 -13.27 -1.60
C LEU A 169 17.59 -14.75 -1.85
N SER A 170 16.33 -15.17 -1.95
CA SER A 170 15.97 -16.57 -2.21
C SER A 170 16.53 -17.09 -3.54
N SER A 171 16.68 -16.21 -4.54
CA SER A 171 17.25 -16.55 -5.85
C SER A 171 18.78 -16.67 -5.85
N LEU A 172 19.47 -16.09 -4.86
CA LEU A 172 20.93 -16.11 -4.78
C LEU A 172 21.46 -17.35 -4.05
N PRO A 173 22.67 -17.84 -4.36
CA PRO A 173 23.36 -18.84 -3.55
C PRO A 173 23.82 -18.25 -2.20
N PRO A 174 23.99 -19.06 -1.14
CA PRO A 174 24.28 -18.57 0.22
C PRO A 174 25.44 -17.58 0.33
N LYS A 175 26.56 -17.85 -0.35
CA LYS A 175 27.73 -16.96 -0.37
C LYS A 175 27.42 -15.57 -0.94
N ARG A 176 26.62 -15.51 -2.01
CA ARG A 176 26.20 -14.23 -2.63
C ARG A 176 25.15 -13.51 -1.79
N ARG A 177 24.29 -14.24 -1.08
CA ARG A 177 23.35 -13.65 -0.10
C ARG A 177 24.10 -12.89 0.98
N LEU A 178 25.11 -13.52 1.58
CA LEU A 178 25.93 -12.90 2.62
C LEU A 178 26.69 -11.67 2.09
N LEU A 179 27.32 -11.77 0.92
CA LEU A 179 27.99 -10.64 0.30
C LEU A 179 27.02 -9.48 0.00
N PHE A 180 25.84 -9.77 -0.52
CA PHE A 180 24.83 -8.74 -0.78
C PHE A 180 24.36 -8.06 0.52
N LEU A 181 24.05 -8.83 1.56
CA LEU A 181 23.66 -8.29 2.86
C LEU A 181 24.79 -7.43 3.48
N PHE A 182 26.05 -7.85 3.30
CA PHE A 182 27.21 -7.07 3.70
C PHE A 182 27.28 -5.73 2.94
N ILE A 183 27.15 -5.75 1.60
CA ILE A 183 27.16 -4.52 0.78
C ILE A 183 26.01 -3.58 1.18
N VAL A 184 24.80 -4.10 1.36
CA VAL A 184 23.65 -3.31 1.82
C VAL A 184 23.92 -2.73 3.21
N GLY A 185 24.49 -3.52 4.13
CA GLY A 185 24.90 -3.05 5.46
C GLY A 185 25.91 -1.90 5.39
N VAL A 186 26.95 -2.05 4.57
CA VAL A 186 27.97 -0.99 4.34
C VAL A 186 27.33 0.26 3.75
N LEU A 187 26.40 0.13 2.79
CA LEU A 187 25.70 1.27 2.20
C LEU A 187 24.83 2.00 3.24
N MET A 188 24.09 1.27 4.07
CA MET A 188 23.26 1.85 5.13
C MET A 188 24.12 2.58 6.18
N VAL A 189 25.25 1.99 6.57
CA VAL A 189 26.24 2.62 7.45
C VAL A 189 26.85 3.86 6.78
N SER A 190 27.16 3.79 5.48
CA SER A 190 27.71 4.93 4.74
C SER A 190 26.73 6.10 4.73
N ILE A 191 25.42 5.88 4.55
CA ILE A 191 24.42 6.96 4.62
C ILE A 191 24.44 7.66 5.99
N ILE A 192 24.74 6.95 7.07
CA ILE A 192 24.80 7.50 8.43
C ILE A 192 26.05 8.36 8.65
N TYR A 193 27.19 8.01 8.06
CA TYR A 193 28.49 8.65 8.35
C TYR A 193 29.02 9.56 7.25
N PHE A 194 28.45 9.56 6.04
CA PHE A 194 28.89 10.44 4.95
C PHE A 194 28.27 11.83 5.06
N PRO A 195 29.06 12.93 5.07
CA PRO A 195 28.54 14.28 5.31
C PRO A 195 27.43 14.73 4.35
N VAL A 196 27.50 14.30 3.08
CA VAL A 196 26.50 14.65 2.05
C VAL A 196 25.15 13.95 2.29
N LEU A 197 25.17 12.80 2.97
CA LEU A 197 24.00 11.94 3.21
C LEU A 197 23.49 12.02 4.64
N GLU A 198 24.25 12.65 5.54
CA GLU A 198 23.94 12.77 6.98
C GLU A 198 22.53 13.33 7.22
N LYS A 199 22.06 14.25 6.38
CA LYS A 199 20.69 14.79 6.50
C LYS A 199 19.60 13.72 6.40
N TYR A 200 19.83 12.63 5.67
CA TYR A 200 18.91 11.50 5.54
C TYR A 200 19.10 10.42 6.60
N ALA A 201 20.15 10.52 7.42
CA ALA A 201 20.46 9.55 8.47
C ALA A 201 19.29 9.34 9.45
N PRO A 202 18.54 10.37 9.90
CA PRO A 202 17.37 10.17 10.76
C PRO A 202 16.32 9.27 10.11
N PHE A 203 16.02 9.48 8.81
CA PHE A 203 15.07 8.64 8.09
C PHE A 203 15.54 7.18 7.99
N VAL A 204 16.81 6.96 7.62
CA VAL A 204 17.37 5.61 7.50
C VAL A 204 17.41 4.91 8.86
N LYS A 205 17.80 5.61 9.92
CA LYS A 205 17.76 5.08 11.30
C LYS A 205 16.33 4.70 11.69
N SER A 206 15.35 5.56 11.40
CA SER A 206 13.94 5.28 11.69
C SER A 206 13.37 4.08 10.90
N PHE A 207 13.97 3.72 9.75
CA PHE A 207 13.60 2.54 8.99
C PHE A 207 14.21 1.26 9.55
N ILE A 208 15.49 1.32 9.96
CA ILE A 208 16.21 0.17 10.56
C ILE A 208 15.66 -0.13 11.96
N LEU A 209 15.46 0.91 12.76
CA LEU A 209 15.00 0.85 14.15
C LEU A 209 13.51 1.18 14.21
N ILE A 210 12.70 0.45 13.45
CA ILE A 210 11.25 0.74 13.32
C ILE A 210 10.49 0.65 14.65
N PHE A 211 11.05 -0.07 15.63
CA PHE A 211 10.49 -0.23 16.98
C PHE A 211 10.98 0.82 17.98
N ASP A 212 11.91 1.68 17.60
CA ASP A 212 12.47 2.73 18.46
C ASP A 212 11.73 4.06 18.22
N SER A 213 11.00 4.51 19.25
CA SER A 213 10.26 5.78 19.23
C SER A 213 11.23 6.97 19.13
N SER A 214 12.39 6.91 19.77
CA SER A 214 13.38 8.01 19.76
C SER A 214 13.94 8.26 18.36
N SER A 215 14.20 7.20 17.59
CA SER A 215 14.61 7.28 16.19
C SER A 215 13.51 7.83 15.27
N SER A 216 12.24 7.64 15.62
CA SER A 216 11.09 8.17 14.87
C SER A 216 10.88 9.65 15.15
N GLU A 217 11.00 10.06 16.41
CA GLU A 217 10.93 11.46 16.84
C GLU A 217 12.08 12.28 16.26
N ALA A 218 13.32 11.76 16.28
CA ALA A 218 14.47 12.40 15.67
C ALA A 218 14.33 12.63 14.15
N ALA A 219 13.43 11.89 13.49
CA ALA A 219 13.12 12.02 12.07
C ALA A 219 11.83 12.85 11.80
N ASN A 220 11.22 13.44 12.83
CA ASN A 220 9.90 14.10 12.76
C ASN A 220 8.79 13.18 12.19
N ILE A 221 8.88 11.88 12.48
CA ILE A 221 7.91 10.87 12.02
C ILE A 221 6.87 10.63 13.11
N ASN A 222 5.78 11.38 13.06
CA ASN A 222 4.63 11.22 13.96
C ASN A 222 3.63 10.19 13.41
N GLY A 223 2.91 9.48 14.30
CA GLY A 223 1.79 8.56 13.96
C GLY A 223 2.16 7.12 13.58
N SER A 224 3.43 6.84 13.27
CA SER A 224 3.88 5.49 12.84
C SER A 224 4.78 4.77 13.86
N SER A 225 4.81 5.20 15.13
CA SER A 225 5.51 4.51 16.23
C SER A 225 4.64 3.39 16.83
N VAL A 226 5.26 2.42 17.50
CA VAL A 226 4.53 1.35 18.20
C VAL A 226 3.58 1.92 19.26
N GLU A 227 4.04 2.91 20.02
CA GLU A 227 3.26 3.61 21.04
C GLU A 227 2.08 4.36 20.43
N GLY A 228 2.27 5.03 19.30
CA GLY A 228 1.18 5.68 18.56
C GLY A 228 0.13 4.67 18.09
N ARG A 229 0.55 3.53 17.52
CA ARG A 229 -0.35 2.45 17.08
C ARG A 229 -1.10 1.80 18.25
N LEU A 230 -0.44 1.63 19.41
CA LEU A 230 -1.07 1.13 20.63
C LEU A 230 -2.11 2.13 21.17
N GLY A 231 -1.79 3.42 21.18
CA GLY A 231 -2.72 4.48 21.56
C GLY A 231 -3.97 4.51 20.67
N GLN A 232 -3.79 4.42 19.36
CA GLN A 232 -4.91 4.34 18.40
C GLN A 232 -5.76 3.07 18.59
N LEU A 233 -5.13 1.93 18.91
CA LEU A 233 -5.85 0.69 19.23
C LEU A 233 -6.67 0.81 20.51
N ILE A 234 -6.10 1.38 21.58
CA ILE A 234 -6.81 1.61 22.84
C ILE A 234 -8.00 2.54 22.62
N ALA A 235 -7.81 3.64 21.88
CA ALA A 235 -8.90 4.55 21.53
C ALA A 235 -10.00 3.86 20.71
N THR A 236 -9.61 3.01 19.76
CA THR A 236 -10.55 2.20 18.96
C THR A 236 -11.34 1.23 19.83
N ILE A 237 -10.67 0.52 20.75
CA ILE A 237 -11.32 -0.41 21.69
C ILE A 237 -12.32 0.35 22.57
N PHE A 238 -11.94 1.52 23.10
CA PHE A 238 -12.83 2.34 23.90
C PHE A 238 -14.10 2.73 23.14
N LEU A 239 -13.97 3.14 21.88
CA LEU A 239 -15.09 3.56 21.03
C LEU A 239 -16.02 2.40 20.65
N ILE A 240 -15.52 1.17 20.51
CA ILE A 240 -16.37 0.00 20.18
C ILE A 240 -16.92 -0.71 21.42
N ASN A 241 -16.30 -0.53 22.59
CA ASN A 241 -16.68 -1.22 23.83
C ASN A 241 -17.84 -0.51 24.59
N LEU A 242 -18.55 0.42 23.93
CA LEU A 242 -19.69 1.12 24.50
C LEU A 242 -20.85 0.16 24.81
N ASN A 243 -21.04 -0.89 24.00
CA ASN A 243 -21.99 -1.97 24.26
C ASN A 243 -21.60 -3.26 23.49
N VAL A 244 -22.19 -4.41 23.85
CA VAL A 244 -21.87 -5.72 23.25
C VAL A 244 -22.14 -5.75 21.73
N LYS A 245 -23.17 -5.05 21.25
CA LYS A 245 -23.53 -5.05 19.83
C LYS A 245 -22.47 -4.31 19.01
N THR A 246 -22.04 -3.14 19.46
CA THR A 246 -21.00 -2.33 18.84
C THR A 246 -19.63 -3.00 18.95
N PHE A 247 -19.35 -3.70 20.05
CA PHE A 247 -18.13 -4.48 20.20
C PHE A 247 -18.02 -5.62 19.15
N LEU A 248 -19.14 -6.32 18.90
CA LEU A 248 -19.18 -7.44 17.97
C LEU A 248 -19.28 -7.00 16.51
N PHE A 249 -20.10 -5.98 16.20
CA PHE A 249 -20.49 -5.62 14.83
C PHE A 249 -20.11 -4.20 14.41
N GLY A 250 -19.54 -3.40 15.31
CA GLY A 250 -19.11 -2.03 15.05
C GLY A 250 -20.27 -1.05 14.92
N HIS A 251 -19.91 0.16 14.52
CA HIS A 251 -20.82 1.29 14.33
C HIS A 251 -21.42 1.38 12.92
N GLY A 252 -21.04 0.48 12.01
CA GLY A 252 -21.50 0.45 10.62
C GLY A 252 -20.50 1.06 9.63
N TYR A 253 -20.74 0.78 8.34
CA TYR A 253 -19.87 1.23 7.26
C TYR A 253 -19.90 2.75 7.11
N GLY A 254 -18.73 3.37 6.99
CA GLY A 254 -18.58 4.82 6.88
C GLY A 254 -18.44 5.53 8.24
N TYR A 255 -18.51 4.82 9.37
CA TYR A 255 -18.41 5.44 10.70
C TYR A 255 -17.11 6.21 10.92
N VAL A 256 -15.99 5.69 10.39
CA VAL A 256 -14.69 6.38 10.50
C VAL A 256 -14.74 7.74 9.83
N ALA A 257 -15.33 7.86 8.64
CA ALA A 257 -15.47 9.14 7.94
C ALA A 257 -16.40 10.08 8.72
N TYR A 258 -17.55 9.57 9.18
CA TYR A 258 -18.48 10.32 10.02
C TYR A 258 -17.82 10.86 11.31
N PHE A 259 -17.03 10.03 11.99
CA PHE A 259 -16.33 10.42 13.22
C PHE A 259 -15.25 11.47 12.94
N LEU A 260 -14.52 11.35 11.84
CA LEU A 260 -13.52 12.35 11.45
C LEU A 260 -14.14 13.69 11.05
N GLU A 261 -15.40 13.71 10.64
CA GLU A 261 -16.14 14.95 10.32
C GLU A 261 -16.82 15.56 11.55
N ASN A 262 -17.39 14.73 12.44
CA ASN A 262 -18.32 15.19 13.48
C ASN A 262 -17.87 14.89 14.92
N GLY A 263 -16.82 14.09 15.11
CA GLY A 263 -16.33 13.68 16.43
C GLY A 263 -15.30 14.64 17.03
N GLU A 264 -15.10 14.55 18.35
CA GLU A 264 -14.02 15.26 19.04
C GLU A 264 -12.65 14.70 18.62
N LYS A 265 -11.89 15.51 17.87
CA LYS A 265 -10.53 15.17 17.46
C LYS A 265 -9.58 15.41 18.63
N ASN A 266 -8.86 14.37 19.04
CA ASN A 266 -7.76 14.46 19.99
C ASN A 266 -6.51 13.74 19.45
N ALA A 267 -5.37 13.90 20.11
CA ALA A 267 -4.09 13.33 19.67
C ALA A 267 -4.10 11.79 19.50
N LEU A 268 -5.07 11.09 20.08
CA LEU A 268 -5.22 9.62 20.03
C LEU A 268 -6.20 9.15 18.95
N THR A 269 -7.12 10.01 18.51
CA THR A 269 -8.15 9.74 17.47
C THR A 269 -7.82 10.42 16.14
N GLY A 270 -6.75 11.21 16.10
CA GLY A 270 -6.45 12.16 15.02
C GLY A 270 -6.48 11.59 13.62
N GLU A 271 -6.03 10.36 13.40
CA GLU A 271 -6.13 9.67 12.11
C GLU A 271 -6.18 8.16 12.42
N PHE A 272 -7.33 7.49 12.29
CA PHE A 272 -7.43 6.02 12.39
C PHE A 272 -6.69 5.37 11.21
N GLU A 273 -5.37 5.42 11.26
CA GLU A 273 -4.46 4.92 10.24
C GLU A 273 -4.30 3.41 10.40
N GLY A 274 -4.90 2.65 9.49
CA GLY A 274 -4.77 1.19 9.45
C GLY A 274 -6.10 0.50 9.15
N GLU A 275 -6.09 -0.49 8.26
CA GLU A 275 -7.29 -1.24 7.86
C GLU A 275 -7.92 -1.92 9.07
N LEU A 276 -7.08 -2.40 10.00
CA LEU A 276 -7.52 -3.06 11.24
C LEU A 276 -8.33 -2.12 12.13
N LEU A 277 -7.84 -0.90 12.37
CA LEU A 277 -8.50 0.06 13.26
C LEU A 277 -9.80 0.56 12.65
N SER A 278 -9.77 0.93 11.36
CA SER A 278 -10.97 1.36 10.63
C SER A 278 -12.02 0.24 10.54
N SER A 279 -11.57 -1.01 10.36
CA SER A 279 -12.46 -2.17 10.31
C SER A 279 -13.05 -2.50 11.68
N LEU A 280 -12.27 -2.38 12.76
CA LEU A 280 -12.76 -2.60 14.12
C LEU A 280 -13.87 -1.61 14.45
N LEU A 281 -13.68 -0.32 14.15
CA LEU A 281 -14.71 0.70 14.35
C LEU A 281 -15.97 0.46 13.51
N SER A 282 -15.78 0.12 12.23
CA SER A 282 -16.90 0.02 11.28
C SER A 282 -17.66 -1.31 11.38
N TYR A 283 -16.97 -2.40 11.71
CA TYR A 283 -17.49 -3.76 11.60
C TYR A 283 -17.34 -4.59 12.89
N GLY A 284 -16.75 -4.03 13.94
CA GLY A 284 -16.52 -4.72 15.21
C GLY A 284 -15.52 -5.86 15.07
N ILE A 285 -15.35 -6.63 16.14
CA ILE A 285 -14.40 -7.74 16.17
C ILE A 285 -14.81 -8.84 15.19
N ILE A 286 -16.10 -9.21 15.14
CA ILE A 286 -16.57 -10.29 14.27
C ILE A 286 -16.39 -9.88 12.81
N GLY A 287 -16.85 -8.69 12.44
CA GLY A 287 -16.75 -8.22 11.07
C GLY A 287 -15.30 -8.04 10.61
N THR A 288 -14.42 -7.53 11.48
CA THR A 288 -12.99 -7.41 11.18
C THR A 288 -12.32 -8.77 10.97
N ILE A 289 -12.54 -9.72 11.89
CA ILE A 289 -12.01 -11.08 11.78
C ILE A 289 -12.50 -11.73 10.49
N ILE A 290 -13.79 -11.64 10.19
CA ILE A 290 -14.38 -12.25 9.00
C ILE A 290 -13.82 -11.59 7.72
N ILE A 291 -13.82 -10.26 7.62
CA ILE A 291 -13.38 -9.54 6.42
C ILE A 291 -11.87 -9.76 6.18
N MET A 292 -11.05 -9.59 7.21
CA MET A 292 -9.60 -9.79 7.07
C MET A 292 -9.31 -11.27 6.82
N LEU A 293 -9.74 -12.20 7.69
CA LEU A 293 -9.37 -13.62 7.52
C LEU A 293 -9.93 -14.21 6.23
N LEU A 294 -11.19 -13.96 5.86
CA LEU A 294 -11.74 -14.54 4.64
C LEU A 294 -11.07 -14.00 3.38
N SER A 295 -10.75 -12.70 3.33
CA SER A 295 -10.12 -12.12 2.14
C SER A 295 -8.71 -12.68 1.92
N TYR A 296 -7.89 -12.75 2.97
CA TYR A 296 -6.57 -13.38 2.90
C TYR A 296 -6.67 -14.89 2.65
N TYR A 297 -7.58 -15.58 3.35
CA TYR A 297 -7.82 -17.01 3.16
C TYR A 297 -8.19 -17.34 1.71
N PHE A 298 -9.12 -16.58 1.11
CA PHE A 298 -9.52 -16.78 -0.28
C PHE A 298 -8.32 -16.61 -1.23
N CYS A 299 -7.51 -15.56 -1.04
CA CYS A 299 -6.34 -15.32 -1.88
C CYS A 299 -5.32 -16.47 -1.75
N PHE A 300 -4.99 -16.90 -0.53
CA PHE A 300 -4.10 -18.03 -0.31
C PHE A 300 -4.67 -19.32 -0.89
N TYR A 301 -5.94 -19.63 -0.61
CA TYR A 301 -6.62 -20.80 -1.12
C TYR A 301 -6.53 -20.86 -2.66
N LEU A 302 -6.83 -19.76 -3.34
CA LEU A 302 -6.76 -19.68 -4.80
C LEU A 302 -5.34 -19.99 -5.30
N VAL A 303 -4.31 -19.35 -4.75
CA VAL A 303 -2.91 -19.57 -5.15
C VAL A 303 -2.50 -21.03 -4.96
N PHE A 304 -2.81 -21.61 -3.80
CA PHE A 304 -2.47 -23.01 -3.50
C PHE A 304 -3.30 -23.99 -4.34
N TYR A 305 -4.56 -23.68 -4.63
CA TYR A 305 -5.40 -24.47 -5.52
C TYR A 305 -4.82 -24.51 -6.94
N LEU A 306 -4.52 -23.34 -7.51
CA LEU A 306 -3.91 -23.22 -8.84
C LEU A 306 -2.58 -23.98 -8.92
N TYR A 307 -1.75 -23.89 -7.89
CA TYR A 307 -0.49 -24.62 -7.83
C TYR A 307 -0.68 -26.14 -7.73
N ARG A 308 -1.59 -26.62 -6.87
CA ARG A 308 -1.90 -28.06 -6.74
C ARG A 308 -2.47 -28.66 -8.03
N LYS A 309 -3.25 -27.87 -8.78
CA LYS A 309 -3.74 -28.23 -10.11
C LYS A 309 -2.70 -28.10 -11.21
N GLN A 310 -1.44 -27.82 -10.86
CA GLN A 310 -0.33 -27.61 -11.80
C GLN A 310 -0.64 -26.56 -12.87
N GLN A 311 -1.49 -25.57 -12.53
CA GLN A 311 -1.85 -24.50 -13.45
C GLN A 311 -0.87 -23.33 -13.40
N ILE A 312 -0.09 -23.19 -12.32
CA ILE A 312 0.93 -22.15 -12.17
C ILE A 312 2.26 -22.76 -11.70
N THR A 313 3.38 -22.10 -12.01
CA THR A 313 4.72 -22.55 -11.60
C THR A 313 5.03 -22.22 -10.12
N MET A 314 6.14 -22.77 -9.60
CA MET A 314 6.62 -22.47 -8.24
C MET A 314 7.02 -21.00 -8.08
N GLU A 315 7.59 -20.38 -9.12
CA GLU A 315 7.94 -18.96 -9.14
C GLU A 315 6.69 -18.09 -9.06
N ALA A 316 5.66 -18.42 -9.86
CA ALA A 316 4.38 -17.73 -9.82
C ALA A 316 3.71 -17.83 -8.44
N LYS A 317 3.71 -19.03 -7.84
CA LYS A 317 3.20 -19.24 -6.48
C LYS A 317 3.93 -18.36 -5.47
N THR A 318 5.25 -18.40 -5.47
CA THR A 318 6.09 -17.62 -4.53
C THR A 318 5.84 -16.13 -4.70
N PHE A 319 5.78 -15.65 -5.94
CA PHE A 319 5.46 -14.26 -6.26
C PHE A 319 4.09 -13.85 -5.71
N LEU A 320 3.04 -14.64 -5.99
CA LEU A 320 1.67 -14.35 -5.54
C LEU A 320 1.55 -14.37 -4.01
N VAL A 321 2.19 -15.32 -3.33
CA VAL A 321 2.23 -15.36 -1.86
C VAL A 321 2.87 -14.10 -1.30
N LEU A 322 3.97 -13.64 -1.89
CA LEU A 322 4.66 -12.43 -1.44
C LEU A 322 3.90 -11.15 -1.77
N TYR A 323 3.11 -11.16 -2.85
CA TYR A 323 2.16 -10.09 -3.13
C TYR A 323 1.03 -10.04 -2.09
N ILE A 324 0.50 -11.18 -1.64
CA ILE A 324 -0.47 -11.27 -0.53
C ILE A 324 0.16 -10.76 0.78
N ILE A 325 1.41 -11.15 1.08
CA ILE A 325 2.12 -10.67 2.27
C ILE A 325 2.33 -9.16 2.22
N SER A 326 2.65 -8.58 1.05
CA SER A 326 2.76 -7.12 0.91
C SER A 326 1.46 -6.40 1.26
N LYS A 327 0.30 -6.94 0.85
CA LYS A 327 -1.02 -6.44 1.24
C LYS A 327 -1.16 -6.40 2.74
N PHE A 328 -0.93 -7.54 3.37
CA PHE A 328 -1.02 -7.65 4.82
C PHE A 328 -0.13 -6.62 5.53
N LEU A 329 1.10 -6.43 5.06
CA LEU A 329 2.04 -5.45 5.63
C LEU A 329 1.55 -4.01 5.47
N PHE A 330 1.16 -3.55 4.27
CA PHE A 330 0.73 -2.15 4.13
C PHE A 330 -0.64 -1.88 4.79
N SER A 331 -1.56 -2.85 4.75
CA SER A 331 -2.86 -2.78 5.43
C SER A 331 -2.73 -2.61 6.94
N PHE A 332 -1.77 -3.33 7.54
CA PHE A 332 -1.48 -3.24 8.96
C PHE A 332 -0.71 -1.97 9.33
N LEU A 333 0.29 -1.59 8.51
CA LEU A 333 1.20 -0.49 8.84
C LEU A 333 0.65 0.90 8.54
N VAL A 334 -0.23 1.05 7.55
CA VAL A 334 -0.61 2.38 7.01
C VAL A 334 -2.05 2.48 6.53
N GLY A 335 -2.69 1.35 6.21
CA GLY A 335 -4.12 1.30 5.90
C GLY A 335 -4.48 0.78 4.51
N ALA A 336 -5.78 0.88 4.21
CA ALA A 336 -6.48 0.25 3.10
C ALA A 336 -6.62 1.14 1.85
N ALA A 337 -5.56 1.85 1.45
CA ALA A 337 -5.63 2.60 0.19
C ALA A 337 -5.51 1.65 -1.02
N SER A 338 -6.20 1.97 -2.12
CA SER A 338 -6.06 1.24 -3.39
C SER A 338 -6.36 -0.27 -3.33
N GLU A 339 -7.11 -0.77 -2.34
CA GLU A 339 -7.42 -2.21 -2.18
C GLU A 339 -8.04 -2.82 -3.44
N HIS A 340 -8.96 -2.09 -4.04
CA HIS A 340 -9.62 -2.45 -5.27
C HIS A 340 -8.63 -2.74 -6.40
N LEU A 341 -7.67 -1.84 -6.61
CA LEU A 341 -6.61 -2.01 -7.59
C LEU A 341 -5.72 -3.21 -7.22
N TRP A 342 -5.43 -3.41 -5.93
CA TRP A 342 -4.67 -4.56 -5.47
C TRP A 342 -5.31 -5.88 -5.89
N TYR A 343 -6.63 -6.04 -5.67
CA TYR A 343 -7.37 -7.26 -6.06
C TYR A 343 -7.42 -7.45 -7.58
N ILE A 344 -7.59 -6.37 -8.35
CA ILE A 344 -7.49 -6.44 -9.83
C ILE A 344 -6.12 -6.98 -10.23
N CYS A 345 -5.05 -6.40 -9.70
CA CYS A 345 -3.68 -6.84 -9.99
C CYS A 345 -3.44 -8.29 -9.53
N PHE A 346 -3.97 -8.71 -8.37
CA PHE A 346 -3.89 -10.10 -7.90
C PHE A 346 -4.52 -11.08 -8.89
N LEU A 347 -5.77 -10.81 -9.30
CA LEU A 347 -6.47 -11.66 -10.27
C LEU A 347 -5.78 -11.65 -11.64
N PHE A 348 -5.28 -10.49 -12.07
CA PHE A 348 -4.46 -10.36 -13.28
C PHE A 348 -3.21 -11.24 -13.21
N PHE A 349 -2.45 -11.20 -12.12
CA PHE A 349 -1.26 -12.03 -11.96
C PHE A 349 -1.59 -13.54 -11.92
N CYS A 350 -2.70 -13.93 -11.29
CA CYS A 350 -3.20 -15.30 -11.33
C CYS A 350 -3.51 -15.75 -12.77
N ALA A 351 -4.31 -14.97 -13.50
CA ALA A 351 -4.67 -15.27 -14.89
C ALA A 351 -3.42 -15.35 -15.80
N GLN A 352 -2.50 -14.39 -15.68
CA GLN A 352 -1.25 -14.39 -16.44
C GLN A 352 -0.37 -15.60 -16.12
N SER A 353 -0.29 -16.00 -14.84
CA SER A 353 0.50 -17.15 -14.43
C SER A 353 -0.03 -18.45 -15.03
N ILE A 354 -1.36 -18.62 -15.04
CA ILE A 354 -2.02 -19.75 -15.71
C ILE A 354 -1.68 -19.78 -17.19
N PHE A 355 -1.77 -18.61 -17.82
CA PHE A 355 -1.54 -18.46 -19.24
C PHE A 355 -0.09 -18.74 -19.66
N ILE A 356 0.89 -18.36 -18.84
CA ILE A 356 2.31 -18.64 -19.07
C ILE A 356 2.57 -20.14 -18.95
N ASN A 357 2.02 -20.80 -17.93
CA ASN A 357 2.28 -22.22 -17.68
C ASN A 357 1.70 -23.13 -18.77
N LYS A 358 0.50 -22.82 -19.29
CA LYS A 358 -0.11 -23.53 -20.43
C LYS A 358 0.73 -23.52 -21.72
N LYS A 359 1.81 -22.72 -21.80
CA LYS A 359 2.74 -22.72 -22.96
C LYS A 359 3.98 -23.57 -22.76
N ASN A 360 4.29 -23.92 -21.51
CA ASN A 360 5.49 -24.68 -21.15
C ASN A 360 5.20 -26.19 -21.03
N VAL A 361 3.91 -26.56 -21.04
CA VAL A 361 3.38 -27.92 -21.25
C VAL A 361 2.92 -27.98 -22.70
#